data_AF-A0A5F8GM02-F1
#
_entry.id   AF-A0A5F8GM02-F1
#
_cell.length_a   1.000
_cell.length_b   1.000
_cell.length_c   1.000
_cell.angle_alpha   90.00
_cell.angle_beta   90.00
_cell.angle_gamma   90.00
#
_symmetry.space_group_name_H-M   'P 1'
#
loop_
_entity.id
_entity.type
_entity.pdbx_description
1 polymer ?
#
loop_
_entity_poly.entity_id
_entity_poly.type
_entity_poly.pdbx_seq_one_letter_code
_entity_poly.pdbx_strand_id
1 'polypeptide(L)'
;MANYTEAQKPQNSKRNKKGATLDTFYGAKSQNTEEIEEETQANAPIPSKENGNPPQTHEEFESEMSKKMEAFWEEKWEIMQKKFTHLQNEFDQIVKENQALKQELIKQSQKNKKLEENIKYLPHKVTDLENRGRRANLRIIGLPEKPEISTKLDNVIQEIIKENCPEILEQGGNTATDRAHRTPSILNPQKTTPRNVIAKFQNSQTKEKILQEARKRQFRYKGMPIRVTQDLASSTLNDHKAWNMIFRKARELGLQPIISYPAKLTIYFQEKV
;
A
#
# COMPACT_ATOMS: atom_id res chain seq x y z
N MET A 1 3.16 -18.43 31.89
CA MET A 1 1.97 -18.85 31.12
C MET A 1 1.53 -17.69 30.24
N ALA A 2 1.87 -17.72 28.96
CA ALA A 2 1.38 -16.82 27.94
C ALA A 2 1.41 -17.60 26.62
N ASN A 3 0.24 -17.97 26.10
CA ASN A 3 0.12 -18.71 24.85
C ASN A 3 0.22 -17.73 23.68
N TYR A 4 1.26 -17.92 22.87
CA TYR A 4 1.36 -17.40 21.51
C TYR A 4 0.73 -18.44 20.57
N THR A 5 -0.13 -18.01 19.65
CA THR A 5 -0.60 -18.85 18.54
C THR A 5 -0.12 -18.22 17.23
N GLU A 6 0.76 -18.95 16.54
CA GLU A 6 1.32 -18.62 15.24
C GLU A 6 0.24 -18.66 14.13
N ALA A 7 0.23 -17.63 13.29
CA ALA A 7 -0.54 -17.60 12.05
C ALA A 7 0.24 -18.34 10.94
N GLN A 8 -0.30 -19.45 10.46
CA GLN A 8 0.19 -20.15 9.28
C GLN A 8 -0.24 -19.46 7.98
N LYS A 9 0.72 -19.24 7.08
CA LYS A 9 0.52 -18.74 5.70
C LYS A 9 -0.17 -19.80 4.83
N PRO A 10 -1.07 -19.42 3.89
CA PRO A 10 -1.57 -20.35 2.89
C PRO A 10 -0.56 -20.56 1.75
N GLN A 11 -0.45 -21.81 1.31
CA GLN A 11 0.29 -22.25 0.13
C GLN A 11 -0.42 -21.84 -1.17
N ASN A 12 0.38 -21.44 -2.14
CA ASN A 12 -0.01 -21.21 -3.53
C ASN A 12 -0.40 -22.53 -4.21
N SER A 13 -1.57 -22.57 -4.87
CA SER A 13 -1.78 -23.49 -5.99
C SER A 13 -2.30 -22.72 -7.20
N LYS A 14 -1.55 -22.81 -8.30
CA LYS A 14 -1.91 -22.31 -9.63
C LYS A 14 -3.11 -23.12 -10.13
N ARG A 15 -4.20 -22.47 -10.54
CA ARG A 15 -5.12 -23.05 -11.53
C ARG A 15 -5.71 -21.99 -12.46
N ASN A 16 -5.69 -22.38 -13.72
CA ASN A 16 -5.88 -21.62 -14.95
C ASN A 16 -7.11 -20.71 -15.01
N LYS A 17 -6.90 -19.55 -15.62
CA LYS A 17 -7.95 -18.81 -16.33
C LYS A 17 -8.49 -19.67 -17.46
N LYS A 18 -9.79 -19.98 -17.45
CA LYS A 18 -10.60 -20.16 -18.66
C LYS A 18 -11.79 -19.22 -18.53
N GLY A 19 -12.00 -18.40 -19.56
CA GLY A 19 -13.05 -17.40 -19.60
C GLY A 19 -14.43 -18.05 -19.45
N ALA A 20 -15.28 -17.40 -18.65
CA ALA A 20 -16.71 -17.66 -18.72
C ALA A 20 -17.23 -16.94 -19.96
N THR A 21 -17.53 -17.72 -21.00
CA THR A 21 -18.37 -17.31 -22.12
C THR A 21 -19.77 -16.96 -21.61
N LEU A 22 -20.48 -16.11 -22.38
CA LEU A 22 -21.80 -15.54 -22.09
C LEU A 22 -22.94 -16.56 -21.84
N ASP A 23 -22.66 -17.86 -21.88
CA ASP A 23 -23.66 -18.93 -21.84
C ASP A 23 -24.05 -19.39 -20.43
N THR A 24 -23.39 -18.92 -19.37
CA THR A 24 -23.75 -19.31 -17.99
C THR A 24 -24.98 -18.55 -17.45
N PHE A 25 -25.56 -17.63 -18.20
CA PHE A 25 -26.70 -16.80 -17.75
C PHE A 25 -28.08 -17.41 -18.07
N TYR A 26 -28.17 -18.38 -18.99
CA TYR A 26 -29.42 -19.05 -19.39
C TYR A 26 -29.41 -20.56 -19.09
N GLY A 27 -28.87 -20.94 -17.92
CA GLY A 27 -28.69 -22.35 -17.54
C GLY A 27 -29.43 -22.81 -16.28
N ALA A 28 -30.25 -21.96 -15.66
CA ALA A 28 -31.12 -22.39 -14.57
C ALA A 28 -32.47 -22.82 -15.17
N LYS A 29 -32.61 -24.11 -15.49
CA LYS A 29 -33.94 -24.73 -15.63
C LYS A 29 -34.68 -24.48 -14.31
N SER A 30 -35.77 -23.73 -14.40
CA SER A 30 -36.74 -23.58 -13.33
C SER A 30 -37.13 -24.96 -12.80
N GLN A 31 -36.75 -25.30 -11.58
CA GLN A 31 -37.24 -26.51 -10.88
C GLN A 31 -38.67 -26.32 -10.33
N ASN A 32 -39.49 -25.48 -10.97
CA ASN A 32 -40.87 -25.19 -10.54
C ASN A 32 -41.90 -25.46 -11.65
N THR A 33 -41.57 -26.29 -12.64
CA THR A 33 -42.53 -26.65 -13.71
C THR A 33 -43.25 -27.98 -13.44
N GLU A 34 -42.89 -28.73 -12.40
CA GLU A 34 -43.54 -30.00 -12.06
C GLU A 34 -44.56 -29.90 -10.91
N GLU A 35 -44.66 -28.76 -10.19
CA GLU A 35 -45.67 -28.60 -9.12
C GLU A 35 -46.96 -27.90 -9.56
N ILE A 36 -47.06 -27.44 -10.83
CA ILE A 36 -48.27 -26.75 -11.33
C ILE A 36 -49.17 -27.67 -12.17
N GLU A 37 -48.68 -28.83 -12.62
CA GLU A 37 -49.48 -29.80 -13.39
C GLU A 37 -50.25 -30.82 -12.52
N GLU A 38 -49.95 -30.95 -11.21
CA GLU A 38 -50.70 -31.88 -10.34
C GLU A 38 -51.93 -31.28 -9.65
N GLU A 39 -52.07 -29.95 -9.56
CA GLU A 39 -53.26 -29.34 -8.92
C GLU A 39 -54.44 -29.09 -9.89
N THR A 40 -54.28 -29.33 -11.19
CA THR A 40 -55.33 -29.10 -12.19
C THR A 40 -56.20 -30.33 -12.48
N GLN A 41 -55.92 -31.51 -11.90
CA GLN A 41 -56.75 -32.72 -12.08
C GLN A 41 -57.62 -33.13 -10.88
N ALA A 42 -57.60 -32.39 -9.77
CA ALA A 42 -58.30 -32.83 -8.55
C ALA A 42 -59.73 -32.28 -8.35
N ASN A 43 -60.25 -31.41 -9.22
CA ASN A 43 -61.59 -30.82 -9.06
C ASN A 43 -62.45 -30.91 -10.32
N ALA A 44 -62.56 -32.10 -10.91
CA ALA A 44 -63.72 -32.44 -11.72
C ALA A 44 -64.91 -32.74 -10.78
N PRO A 45 -66.09 -32.12 -10.93
CA PRO A 45 -67.22 -32.40 -10.04
C PRO A 45 -67.70 -33.85 -10.23
N ILE A 46 -67.57 -34.68 -9.20
CA ILE A 46 -68.25 -35.98 -9.12
C ILE A 46 -69.70 -35.72 -8.74
N PRO A 47 -70.71 -36.23 -9.48
CA PRO A 47 -72.11 -35.99 -9.14
C PRO A 47 -72.50 -36.84 -7.93
N SER A 48 -72.59 -36.22 -6.76
CA SER A 48 -73.18 -36.81 -5.56
C SER A 48 -74.70 -36.86 -5.69
N LYS A 49 -75.26 -38.08 -5.67
CA LYS A 49 -76.70 -38.31 -5.54
C LYS A 49 -77.10 -38.07 -4.09
N GLU A 50 -77.72 -36.94 -3.80
CA GLU A 50 -78.48 -36.76 -2.57
C GLU A 50 -79.73 -35.89 -2.82
N ASN A 51 -80.85 -36.34 -2.25
CA ASN A 51 -82.20 -35.94 -2.59
C ASN A 51 -82.53 -34.49 -2.17
N GLY A 52 -82.72 -33.64 -3.17
CA GLY A 52 -83.35 -32.31 -3.09
C GLY A 52 -83.88 -31.95 -4.47
N ASN A 53 -85.03 -31.27 -4.54
CA ASN A 53 -85.80 -30.98 -5.76
C ASN A 53 -84.93 -30.63 -7.01
N PRO A 54 -85.28 -31.13 -8.22
CA PRO A 54 -84.48 -30.88 -9.42
C PRO A 54 -84.50 -29.39 -9.81
N PRO A 55 -83.38 -28.79 -10.25
CA PRO A 55 -83.37 -27.42 -10.74
C PRO A 55 -84.17 -27.31 -12.04
N GLN A 56 -84.87 -26.20 -12.18
CA GLN A 56 -85.74 -25.90 -13.30
C GLN A 56 -84.87 -25.48 -14.50
N THR A 57 -84.79 -26.32 -15.55
CA THR A 57 -84.11 -26.08 -16.84
C THR A 57 -82.57 -26.04 -16.84
N HIS A 58 -81.95 -26.68 -17.85
CA HIS A 58 -80.50 -26.77 -18.10
C HIS A 58 -79.79 -25.40 -18.12
N GLU A 59 -80.52 -24.37 -18.48
CA GLU A 59 -80.07 -22.99 -18.65
C GLU A 59 -79.68 -22.32 -17.32
N GLU A 60 -80.36 -22.66 -16.22
CA GLU A 60 -80.04 -22.14 -14.88
C GLU A 60 -78.70 -22.68 -14.35
N PHE A 61 -78.40 -23.96 -14.63
CA PHE A 61 -77.14 -24.59 -14.23
C PHE A 61 -75.93 -24.02 -14.98
N GLU A 62 -76.07 -23.82 -16.29
CA GLU A 62 -75.02 -23.18 -17.11
C GLU A 62 -74.79 -21.72 -16.69
N SER A 63 -75.84 -20.99 -16.33
CA SER A 63 -75.73 -19.63 -15.78
C SER A 63 -74.99 -19.59 -14.44
N GLU A 64 -75.30 -20.52 -13.52
CA GLU A 64 -74.63 -20.59 -12.22
C GLU A 64 -73.15 -21.00 -12.35
N MET A 65 -72.85 -21.95 -13.24
CA MET A 65 -71.48 -22.36 -13.53
C MET A 65 -70.66 -21.22 -14.16
N SER A 66 -71.25 -20.47 -15.08
CA SER A 66 -70.61 -19.30 -15.72
C SER A 66 -70.29 -18.22 -14.69
N LYS A 67 -71.23 -17.89 -13.79
CA LYS A 67 -71.01 -16.92 -12.71
C LYS A 67 -69.92 -17.35 -11.73
N LYS A 68 -69.84 -18.65 -11.39
CA LYS A 68 -68.76 -19.19 -10.55
C LYS A 68 -67.41 -19.12 -11.24
N MET A 69 -67.36 -19.41 -12.55
CA MET A 69 -66.14 -19.31 -13.34
C MET A 69 -65.66 -17.86 -13.44
N GLU A 70 -66.56 -16.90 -13.69
CA GLU A 70 -66.24 -15.47 -13.71
C GLU A 70 -65.71 -14.99 -12.34
N ALA A 71 -66.39 -15.35 -11.25
CA ALA A 71 -65.93 -14.99 -9.90
C ALA A 71 -64.53 -15.58 -9.57
N PHE A 72 -64.26 -16.82 -10.00
CA PHE A 72 -62.95 -17.44 -9.84
C PHE A 72 -61.87 -16.72 -10.65
N TRP A 73 -62.15 -16.35 -11.90
CA TRP A 73 -61.22 -15.58 -12.74
C TRP A 73 -60.93 -14.21 -12.17
N GLU A 74 -61.94 -13.48 -11.68
CA GLU A 74 -61.76 -12.17 -11.05
C GLU A 74 -60.92 -12.26 -9.78
N GLU A 75 -61.15 -13.26 -8.93
CA GLU A 75 -60.34 -13.47 -7.73
C GLU A 75 -58.87 -13.76 -8.09
N LYS A 76 -58.62 -14.64 -9.06
CA LYS A 76 -57.26 -14.96 -9.50
C LYS A 76 -56.60 -13.76 -10.18
N TRP A 77 -57.35 -12.99 -10.95
CA TRP A 77 -56.87 -11.75 -11.59
C TRP A 77 -56.45 -10.72 -10.55
N GLU A 78 -57.27 -10.47 -9.53
CA GLU A 78 -56.96 -9.56 -8.43
C GLU A 78 -55.70 -9.98 -7.66
N ILE A 79 -55.54 -11.28 -7.37
CA ILE A 79 -54.33 -11.80 -6.74
C ILE A 79 -53.10 -11.57 -7.63
N MET A 80 -53.24 -11.79 -8.94
CA MET A 80 -52.18 -11.58 -9.91
C MET A 80 -51.77 -10.10 -10.00
N GLN A 81 -52.74 -9.19 -10.04
CA GLN A 81 -52.50 -7.74 -10.02
C GLN A 81 -51.77 -7.29 -8.76
N LYS A 82 -52.17 -7.81 -7.59
CA LYS A 82 -51.49 -7.54 -6.31
C LYS A 82 -50.05 -8.04 -6.30
N LYS A 83 -49.81 -9.26 -6.80
CA LYS A 83 -48.44 -9.81 -6.92
C LYS A 83 -47.59 -9.00 -7.91
N PHE A 84 -48.17 -8.60 -9.04
CA PHE A 84 -47.47 -7.79 -10.04
C PHE A 84 -47.08 -6.42 -9.50
N THR A 85 -48.00 -5.72 -8.84
CA THR A 85 -47.72 -4.40 -8.22
C THR A 85 -46.70 -4.50 -7.10
N HIS A 86 -46.74 -5.56 -6.29
CA HIS A 86 -45.72 -5.81 -5.28
C HIS A 86 -44.33 -6.01 -5.90
N LEU A 87 -44.20 -6.88 -6.90
CA LEU A 87 -42.94 -7.11 -7.61
C LEU A 87 -42.43 -5.84 -8.31
N GLN A 88 -43.32 -5.03 -8.88
CA GLN A 88 -42.97 -3.74 -9.48
C GLN A 88 -42.33 -2.81 -8.44
N ASN A 89 -42.92 -2.71 -7.25
CA ASN A 89 -42.39 -1.89 -6.17
C ASN A 89 -41.04 -2.39 -5.65
N GLU A 90 -40.87 -3.72 -5.50
CA GLU A 90 -39.58 -4.31 -5.12
C GLU A 90 -38.51 -4.05 -6.18
N PHE A 91 -38.86 -4.18 -7.46
CA PHE A 91 -37.96 -3.90 -8.56
C PHE A 91 -37.51 -2.43 -8.56
N ASP A 92 -38.43 -1.49 -8.39
CA ASP A 92 -38.12 -0.05 -8.31
C ASP A 92 -37.22 0.27 -7.11
N GLN A 93 -37.44 -0.39 -5.97
CA GLN A 93 -36.61 -0.25 -4.78
C GLN A 93 -35.18 -0.77 -5.04
N ILE A 94 -35.05 -1.96 -5.62
CA ILE A 94 -33.75 -2.56 -5.97
C ILE A 94 -33.01 -1.69 -7.00
N VAL A 95 -33.70 -1.09 -7.96
CA VAL A 95 -33.09 -0.19 -8.95
C VAL A 95 -32.53 1.06 -8.25
N LYS A 96 -33.27 1.66 -7.32
CA LYS A 96 -32.81 2.83 -6.54
C LYS A 96 -31.59 2.48 -5.69
N GLU A 97 -31.62 1.35 -4.99
CA GLU A 97 -30.49 0.88 -4.17
C GLU A 97 -29.24 0.61 -5.03
N ASN A 98 -29.40 -0.03 -6.18
CA ASN A 98 -28.29 -0.27 -7.11
C ASN A 98 -27.70 1.04 -7.66
N GLN A 99 -28.52 2.06 -7.93
CA GLN A 99 -28.02 3.37 -8.34
C GLN A 99 -27.21 4.04 -7.22
N ALA A 100 -27.71 4.00 -5.98
CA ALA A 100 -27.01 4.53 -4.82
C ALA A 100 -25.66 3.81 -4.57
N LEU A 101 -25.64 2.47 -4.66
CA LEU A 101 -24.43 1.66 -4.54
C LEU A 101 -23.41 1.99 -5.64
N LYS A 102 -23.84 2.16 -6.89
CA LYS A 102 -22.96 2.59 -7.99
C LYS A 102 -22.33 3.94 -7.73
N GLN A 103 -23.11 4.91 -7.23
CA GLN A 103 -22.59 6.23 -6.88
C GLN A 103 -21.55 6.17 -5.75
N GLU A 104 -21.82 5.39 -4.69
CA GLU A 104 -20.86 5.24 -3.60
C GLU A 104 -19.59 4.52 -4.07
N LEU A 105 -19.70 3.52 -4.95
CA LEU A 105 -18.54 2.83 -5.52
C LEU A 105 -17.62 3.80 -6.30
N ILE A 106 -18.20 4.70 -7.11
CA ILE A 106 -17.43 5.73 -7.83
C ILE A 106 -16.72 6.65 -6.83
N LYS A 107 -17.42 7.07 -5.78
CA LYS A 107 -16.88 7.95 -4.74
C LYS A 107 -15.73 7.27 -3.98
N GLN A 108 -15.85 5.98 -3.67
CA GLN A 108 -14.80 5.19 -3.05
C GLN A 108 -13.60 5.00 -3.99
N SER A 109 -13.83 4.73 -5.27
CA SER A 109 -12.77 4.64 -6.28
C SER A 109 -11.95 5.93 -6.37
N GLN A 110 -12.61 7.09 -6.37
CA GLN A 110 -11.94 8.39 -6.36
C GLN A 110 -11.12 8.63 -5.09
N LYS A 111 -11.66 8.26 -3.91
CA LYS A 111 -10.92 8.33 -2.64
C LYS A 111 -9.68 7.43 -2.67
N ASN A 112 -9.80 6.19 -3.16
CA ASN A 112 -8.69 5.25 -3.26
C ASN A 112 -7.58 5.79 -4.17
N LYS A 113 -7.93 6.35 -5.33
CA LYS A 113 -6.95 7.00 -6.22
C LYS A 113 -6.18 8.12 -5.52
N LYS A 114 -6.87 8.99 -4.77
CA LYS A 114 -6.23 10.06 -4.00
C LYS A 114 -5.31 9.51 -2.90
N LEU A 115 -5.71 8.42 -2.25
CA LEU A 115 -4.89 7.75 -1.24
C LEU A 115 -3.63 7.13 -1.86
N GLU A 116 -3.73 6.49 -3.01
CA GLU A 116 -2.58 5.94 -3.75
C GLU A 116 -1.58 7.02 -4.15
N GLU A 117 -2.06 8.16 -4.64
CA GLU A 117 -1.23 9.32 -4.97
C GLU A 117 -0.49 9.84 -3.73
N ASN A 118 -1.18 9.95 -2.59
CA ASN A 118 -0.57 10.36 -1.32
C ASN A 118 0.45 9.33 -0.81
N ILE A 119 0.15 8.03 -0.88
CA ILE A 119 1.07 6.97 -0.47
C ILE A 119 2.34 6.99 -1.30
N LYS A 120 2.26 7.36 -2.59
CA LYS A 120 3.44 7.54 -3.44
C LYS A 120 4.20 8.82 -3.10
N TYR A 121 3.50 9.94 -2.89
CA TYR A 121 4.12 11.25 -2.70
C TYR A 121 4.76 11.46 -1.32
N LEU A 122 4.07 11.04 -0.25
CA LEU A 122 4.50 11.31 1.13
C LEU A 122 5.88 10.74 1.47
N PRO A 123 6.25 9.51 1.10
CA PRO A 123 7.58 8.97 1.37
C PRO A 123 8.71 9.77 0.71
N HIS A 124 8.50 10.23 -0.53
CA HIS A 124 9.44 11.09 -1.23
C HIS A 124 9.59 12.45 -0.53
N LYS A 125 8.47 13.05 -0.10
CA LYS A 125 8.48 14.31 0.66
C LYS A 125 9.21 14.17 1.99
N VAL A 126 8.95 13.10 2.75
CA VAL A 126 9.61 12.83 4.03
C VAL A 126 11.11 12.65 3.83
N THR A 127 11.51 11.86 2.83
CA THR A 127 12.93 11.63 2.49
C THR A 127 13.65 12.93 2.12
N ASP A 128 13.02 13.78 1.31
CA ASP A 128 13.57 15.09 0.92
C ASP A 128 13.72 16.02 2.13
N LEU A 129 12.72 16.12 3.00
CA LEU A 129 12.80 16.92 4.23
C LEU A 129 13.89 16.41 5.19
N GLU A 130 13.99 15.09 5.37
CA GLU A 130 15.05 14.46 6.17
C GLU A 130 16.44 14.83 5.63
N ASN A 131 16.66 14.67 4.33
CA ASN A 131 17.95 14.95 3.73
C ASN A 131 18.31 16.43 3.76
N ARG A 132 17.34 17.33 3.54
CA ARG A 132 17.55 18.79 3.70
C ARG A 132 17.96 19.11 5.13
N GLY A 133 17.30 18.52 6.13
CA GLY A 133 17.64 18.69 7.55
C GLY A 133 19.03 18.16 7.91
N ARG A 134 19.52 17.13 7.20
CA ARG A 134 20.84 16.52 7.39
C ARG A 134 21.93 17.07 6.49
N ARG A 135 21.65 18.04 5.62
CA ARG A 135 22.61 18.55 4.63
C ARG A 135 23.92 19.04 5.25
N ALA A 136 23.85 19.63 6.44
CA ALA A 136 25.00 20.13 7.18
C ALA A 136 25.59 19.11 8.18
N ASN A 137 25.05 17.89 8.22
CA ASN A 137 25.49 16.84 9.14
C ASN A 137 26.60 16.00 8.51
N LEU A 138 27.55 15.64 9.35
CA LEU A 138 28.65 14.74 9.06
C LEU A 138 28.61 13.56 10.04
N ARG A 139 28.81 12.35 9.53
CA ARG A 139 28.81 11.12 10.32
C ARG A 139 30.22 10.57 10.45
N ILE A 140 30.71 10.53 11.69
CA ILE A 140 32.03 10.03 12.04
C ILE A 140 31.89 8.65 12.70
N ILE A 141 32.65 7.69 12.21
CA ILE A 141 32.61 6.27 12.59
C ILE A 141 33.99 5.86 13.09
N GLY A 142 34.03 5.11 14.19
CA GLY A 142 35.28 4.57 14.76
C GLY A 142 35.92 5.43 15.86
N LEU A 143 35.26 6.50 16.32
CA LEU A 143 35.75 7.26 17.47
C LEU A 143 35.58 6.47 18.78
N PRO A 144 36.63 6.33 19.61
CA PRO A 144 36.54 5.55 20.86
C PRO A 144 35.57 6.17 21.88
N GLU A 145 34.99 5.35 22.74
CA GLU A 145 33.93 5.73 23.70
C GLU A 145 34.44 6.29 25.04
N LYS A 146 35.66 6.84 25.08
CA LYS A 146 36.22 7.39 26.32
C LYS A 146 35.37 8.59 26.82
N PRO A 147 35.16 8.73 28.15
CA PRO A 147 34.34 9.83 28.70
C PRO A 147 34.90 11.22 28.35
N GLU A 148 36.22 11.34 28.28
CA GLU A 148 36.94 12.56 27.83
C GLU A 148 36.53 13.00 26.41
N ILE A 149 36.31 12.03 25.53
CA ILE A 149 35.92 12.27 24.13
C ILE A 149 34.43 12.59 24.05
N SER A 150 33.61 11.88 24.84
CA SER A 150 32.15 12.05 24.79
C SER A 150 31.68 13.38 25.36
N THR A 151 32.40 13.95 26.33
CA THR A 151 32.06 15.23 26.96
C THR A 151 32.47 16.44 26.11
N LYS A 152 33.55 16.32 25.34
CA LYS A 152 34.14 17.41 24.54
C LYS A 152 34.15 17.09 23.04
N LEU A 153 33.03 16.61 22.51
CA LEU A 153 32.93 16.20 21.11
C LEU A 153 33.26 17.33 20.12
N ASP A 154 32.89 18.57 20.44
CA ASP A 154 33.18 19.72 19.57
C ASP A 154 34.69 19.95 19.43
N ASN A 155 35.44 19.86 20.52
CA ASN A 155 36.91 19.96 20.50
C ASN A 155 37.54 18.80 19.72
N VAL A 156 37.02 17.58 19.91
CA VAL A 156 37.49 16.39 19.18
C VAL A 156 37.28 16.56 17.66
N ILE A 157 36.14 17.13 17.24
CA ILE A 157 35.88 17.42 15.83
C ILE A 157 36.87 18.47 15.29
N GLN A 158 37.17 19.51 16.05
CA GLN A 158 38.19 20.49 15.65
C GLN A 158 39.59 19.86 15.55
N GLU A 159 39.96 18.97 16.47
CA GLU A 159 41.23 18.22 16.40
C GLU A 159 41.29 17.35 15.13
N ILE A 160 40.20 16.64 14.79
CA ILE A 160 40.11 15.86 13.54
C ILE A 160 40.28 16.76 12.32
N ILE A 161 39.64 17.92 12.29
CA ILE A 161 39.76 18.85 11.16
C ILE A 161 41.18 19.39 11.05
N LYS A 162 41.82 19.75 12.17
CA LYS A 162 43.22 20.20 12.19
C LYS A 162 44.18 19.13 11.67
N GLU A 163 44.02 17.89 12.11
CA GLU A 163 44.89 16.77 11.72
C GLU A 163 44.71 16.38 10.24
N ASN A 164 43.49 16.46 9.70
CA ASN A 164 43.16 15.90 8.38
C ASN A 164 42.79 16.91 7.32
N CYS A 165 42.62 18.18 7.63
CA CYS A 165 42.16 19.22 6.70
C CYS A 165 42.75 20.61 7.07
N PRO A 166 44.09 20.74 7.19
CA PRO A 166 44.70 22.03 7.57
C PRO A 166 44.37 23.14 6.58
N GLU A 167 44.30 22.82 5.28
CA GLU A 167 43.96 23.76 4.20
C GLU A 167 42.62 24.47 4.41
N ILE A 168 41.62 23.79 4.99
CA ILE A 168 40.29 24.38 5.22
C ILE A 168 40.37 25.46 6.31
N LEU A 169 41.25 25.27 7.29
CA LEU A 169 41.48 26.22 8.37
C LEU A 169 42.32 27.42 7.88
N GLU A 170 43.35 27.16 7.08
CA GLU A 170 44.19 28.21 6.49
C GLU A 170 43.40 29.13 5.55
N GLN A 171 42.41 28.59 4.82
CA GLN A 171 41.50 29.36 3.97
C GLN A 171 40.46 30.18 4.76
N GLY A 172 40.53 30.23 6.09
CA GLY A 172 39.55 30.94 6.93
C GLY A 172 38.15 30.32 6.89
N GLY A 173 38.04 29.02 6.58
CA GLY A 173 36.76 28.34 6.55
C GLY A 173 36.12 28.32 7.94
N ASN A 174 34.84 28.70 8.04
CA ASN A 174 34.09 28.53 9.29
C ASN A 174 33.87 27.03 9.54
N THR A 175 34.68 26.45 10.44
CA THR A 175 34.60 25.07 10.90
C THR A 175 33.77 24.91 12.17
N ALA A 176 33.03 25.93 12.59
CA ALA A 176 32.20 25.86 13.78
C ALA A 176 31.11 24.80 13.64
N THR A 177 30.98 24.02 14.71
CA THR A 177 29.99 22.96 14.86
C THR A 177 28.84 23.53 15.70
N ASP A 178 27.61 23.39 15.23
CA ASP A 178 26.41 23.74 16.01
C ASP A 178 26.11 22.72 17.09
N ARG A 179 26.23 21.43 16.74
CA ARG A 179 25.92 20.32 17.64
C ARG A 179 26.70 19.08 17.28
N ALA A 180 27.33 18.47 18.26
CA ALA A 180 27.92 17.14 18.14
C ALA A 180 27.30 16.19 19.18
N HIS A 181 26.95 14.98 18.74
CA HIS A 181 26.39 13.97 19.65
C HIS A 181 26.62 12.55 19.13
N ARG A 182 26.58 11.58 20.04
CA ARG A 182 26.64 10.15 19.69
C ARG A 182 25.27 9.64 19.27
N THR A 183 25.23 8.68 18.35
CA THR A 183 24.00 8.03 17.88
C THR A 183 24.20 6.51 17.80
N PRO A 184 23.32 5.71 18.45
CA PRO A 184 22.21 6.12 19.33
C PRO A 184 22.67 6.79 20.64
N SER A 185 21.77 7.54 21.29
CA SER A 185 22.10 8.25 22.56
C SER A 185 22.49 7.28 23.69
N ILE A 186 21.89 6.09 23.70
CA ILE A 186 22.15 5.04 24.68
C ILE A 186 23.21 4.08 24.12
N LEU A 187 24.22 3.78 24.94
CA LEU A 187 25.20 2.75 24.64
C LEU A 187 24.55 1.37 24.77
N ASN A 188 24.71 0.53 23.74
CA ASN A 188 24.32 -0.87 23.80
C ASN A 188 25.54 -1.71 24.23
N PRO A 189 25.56 -2.31 25.44
CA PRO A 189 26.69 -3.09 25.93
C PRO A 189 27.03 -4.31 25.08
N GLN A 190 26.09 -4.82 24.28
CA GLN A 190 26.30 -5.99 23.41
C GLN A 190 27.09 -5.65 22.13
N LYS A 191 27.22 -4.36 21.79
CA LYS A 191 27.94 -3.94 20.58
C LYS A 191 29.39 -3.63 20.93
N THR A 192 30.31 -4.33 20.25
CA THR A 192 31.76 -4.10 20.37
C THR A 192 32.22 -2.87 19.57
N THR A 193 31.42 -2.41 18.60
CA THR A 193 31.74 -1.24 17.77
C THR A 193 31.36 0.06 18.49
N PRO A 194 32.25 1.07 18.51
CA PRO A 194 31.91 2.38 19.06
C PRO A 194 30.73 3.03 18.34
N ARG A 195 29.91 3.78 19.08
CA ARG A 195 28.79 4.55 18.54
C ARG A 195 29.28 5.64 17.58
N ASN A 196 28.49 5.87 16.54
CA ASN A 196 28.77 6.92 15.56
C ASN A 196 28.56 8.29 16.18
N VAL A 197 29.29 9.29 15.70
CA VAL A 197 29.09 10.70 16.06
C VAL A 197 28.43 11.40 14.89
N ILE A 198 27.39 12.17 15.16
CA ILE A 198 26.78 13.10 14.21
C ILE A 198 27.18 14.52 14.62
N ALA A 199 27.89 15.19 13.72
CA ALA A 199 28.33 16.57 13.86
C ALA A 199 27.57 17.44 12.86
N LYS A 200 26.83 18.43 13.35
CA LYS A 200 26.16 19.44 12.51
C LYS A 200 27.04 20.67 12.42
N PHE A 201 27.43 21.05 11.21
CA PHE A 201 28.19 22.26 10.93
C PHE A 201 27.27 23.45 10.68
N GLN A 202 27.76 24.65 11.00
CA GLN A 202 27.07 25.90 10.65
C GLN A 202 26.99 26.11 9.14
N ASN A 203 28.09 25.80 8.44
CA ASN A 203 28.17 25.96 7.00
C ASN A 203 28.23 24.60 6.29
N SER A 204 27.22 24.34 5.43
CA SER A 204 27.17 23.13 4.61
C SER A 204 28.30 23.04 3.59
N GLN A 205 28.87 24.17 3.14
CA GLN A 205 30.00 24.20 2.22
C GLN A 205 31.27 23.66 2.89
N THR A 206 31.54 24.08 4.13
CA THR A 206 32.67 23.56 4.92
C THR A 206 32.56 22.05 5.11
N LYS A 207 31.36 21.56 5.46
CA LYS A 207 31.09 20.12 5.57
C LYS A 207 31.37 19.38 4.25
N GLU A 208 31.05 19.96 3.09
CA GLU A 208 31.30 19.30 1.80
C GLU A 208 32.78 19.27 1.44
N LYS A 209 33.54 20.34 1.73
CA LYS A 209 35.02 20.33 1.59
C LYS A 209 35.66 19.24 2.44
N ILE A 210 35.26 19.13 3.71
CA ILE A 210 35.72 18.05 4.60
C ILE A 210 35.39 16.67 4.03
N LEU A 211 34.18 16.50 3.49
CA LEU A 211 33.76 15.23 2.90
C LEU A 211 34.52 14.90 1.61
N GLN A 212 34.88 15.90 0.79
CA GLN A 212 35.73 15.71 -0.39
C GLN A 212 37.12 15.21 0.01
N GLU A 213 37.73 15.80 1.04
CA GLU A 213 39.01 15.33 1.58
C GLU A 213 38.90 13.91 2.15
N ALA A 214 37.81 13.59 2.83
CA ALA A 214 37.56 12.24 3.35
C ALA A 214 37.36 11.17 2.27
N ARG A 215 37.00 11.57 1.04
CA ARG A 215 36.92 10.65 -0.12
C ARG A 215 38.30 10.37 -0.72
N LYS A 216 39.26 11.29 -0.58
CA LYS A 216 40.62 11.18 -1.13
C LYS A 216 41.55 10.39 -0.21
N ARG A 217 41.49 10.65 1.11
CA ARG A 217 42.37 10.07 2.12
C ARG A 217 41.62 9.48 3.29
N GLN A 218 42.24 8.50 3.96
CA GLN A 218 41.75 7.97 5.22
C GLN A 218 41.97 8.99 6.34
N PHE A 219 40.90 9.35 7.06
CA PHE A 219 40.99 10.28 8.17
C PHE A 219 41.55 9.60 9.42
N ARG A 220 42.18 10.38 10.29
CA ARG A 220 42.77 9.94 11.56
C ARG A 220 42.33 10.82 12.72
N TYR A 221 42.37 10.26 13.93
CA TYR A 221 42.24 11.02 15.17
C TYR A 221 43.31 10.52 16.13
N LYS A 222 44.29 11.37 16.45
CA LYS A 222 45.45 11.00 17.28
C LYS A 222 46.14 9.76 16.71
N GLY A 223 46.32 9.72 15.39
CA GLY A 223 46.90 8.59 14.66
C GLY A 223 45.95 7.40 14.39
N MET A 224 44.84 7.26 15.11
CA MET A 224 43.88 6.16 14.90
C MET A 224 43.02 6.39 13.66
N PRO A 225 42.84 5.40 12.78
CA PRO A 225 42.01 5.56 11.59
C PRO A 225 40.52 5.72 11.94
N ILE A 226 39.89 6.74 11.37
CA ILE A 226 38.45 7.00 11.49
C ILE A 226 37.84 7.11 10.09
N ARG A 227 36.53 6.86 10.00
CA ARG A 227 35.79 7.00 8.74
C ARG A 227 34.79 8.14 8.85
N VAL A 228 34.82 9.02 7.86
CA VAL A 228 33.92 10.17 7.74
C VAL A 228 33.00 9.97 6.54
N THR A 229 31.70 10.13 6.74
CA THR A 229 30.67 9.92 5.73
C THR A 229 29.58 10.97 5.83
N GLN A 230 28.78 11.12 4.77
CA GLN A 230 27.59 11.95 4.80
C GLN A 230 26.49 11.30 5.65
N ASP A 231 25.78 12.12 6.43
CA ASP A 231 24.55 11.70 7.11
C ASP A 231 23.38 11.82 6.13
N LEU A 232 22.87 10.68 5.64
CA LEU A 232 21.79 10.58 4.66
C LEU A 232 20.61 9.82 5.27
N ALA A 233 19.41 10.09 4.76
CA ALA A 233 18.22 9.31 5.09
C ALA A 233 18.41 7.83 4.73
N SER A 234 17.76 6.94 5.50
CA SER A 234 17.88 5.49 5.30
C SER A 234 17.43 5.04 3.91
N SER A 235 16.37 5.65 3.36
CA SER A 235 15.88 5.40 2.00
C SER A 235 16.97 5.72 0.97
N THR A 236 17.56 6.91 1.06
CA THR A 236 18.65 7.37 0.19
C THR A 236 19.89 6.49 0.29
N LEU A 237 20.25 6.03 1.50
CA LEU A 237 21.34 5.07 1.69
C LEU A 237 21.04 3.72 1.02
N ASN A 238 19.79 3.28 1.02
CA ASN A 238 19.39 2.04 0.35
C ASN A 238 19.44 2.21 -1.18
N ASP A 239 19.01 3.36 -1.71
CA ASP A 239 19.14 3.68 -3.14
C ASP A 239 20.61 3.72 -3.58
N HIS A 240 21.49 4.31 -2.76
CA HIS A 240 22.94 4.24 -2.98
C HIS A 240 23.46 2.79 -3.01
N LYS A 241 22.98 1.94 -2.08
CA LYS A 241 23.38 0.53 -2.04
C LYS A 241 22.91 -0.25 -3.28
N ALA A 242 21.75 0.09 -3.85
CA ALA A 242 21.27 -0.52 -5.08
C ALA A 242 22.25 -0.33 -6.25
N TRP A 243 22.97 0.80 -6.27
CA TRP A 243 24.02 1.06 -7.26
C TRP A 243 25.32 0.29 -7.03
N ASN A 244 25.56 -0.30 -5.86
CA ASN A 244 26.88 -0.89 -5.51
C ASN A 244 27.37 -1.93 -6.52
N MET A 245 26.47 -2.77 -7.03
CA MET A 245 26.83 -3.80 -8.00
C MET A 245 27.32 -3.18 -9.32
N ILE A 246 26.59 -2.19 -9.84
CA ILE A 246 26.94 -1.49 -11.08
C ILE A 246 28.20 -0.65 -10.87
N PHE A 247 28.29 0.03 -9.73
CA PHE A 247 29.45 0.82 -9.36
C PHE A 247 30.74 -0.01 -9.32
N ARG A 248 30.68 -1.21 -8.73
CA ARG A 248 31.81 -2.13 -8.68
C ARG A 248 32.22 -2.60 -10.08
N LYS A 249 31.25 -3.03 -10.91
CA LYS A 249 31.53 -3.45 -12.29
C LYS A 249 32.13 -2.32 -13.13
N ALA A 250 31.63 -1.09 -13.00
CA ALA A 250 32.17 0.06 -13.70
C ALA A 250 33.63 0.34 -13.32
N ARG A 251 33.98 0.21 -12.03
CA ARG A 251 35.38 0.31 -11.58
C ARG A 251 36.26 -0.81 -12.12
N GLU A 252 35.75 -2.05 -12.17
CA GLU A 252 36.48 -3.20 -12.73
C GLU A 252 36.79 -2.99 -14.23
N LEU A 253 35.94 -2.27 -14.95
CA LEU A 253 36.15 -1.87 -16.35
C LEU A 253 37.06 -0.63 -16.51
N GLY A 254 37.65 -0.11 -15.44
CA GLY A 254 38.51 1.07 -15.48
C GLY A 254 37.77 2.41 -15.65
N LEU A 255 36.44 2.41 -15.56
CA LEU A 255 35.65 3.64 -15.61
C LEU A 255 35.71 4.37 -14.26
N GLN A 256 35.35 5.66 -14.27
CA GLN A 256 35.28 6.49 -13.06
C GLN A 256 33.82 6.75 -12.67
N PRO A 257 33.15 5.80 -11.98
CA PRO A 257 31.79 6.00 -11.52
C PRO A 257 31.73 6.93 -10.30
N ILE A 258 30.72 7.80 -10.25
CA ILE A 258 30.39 8.69 -9.14
C ILE A 258 28.93 8.51 -8.76
N ILE A 259 28.65 8.28 -7.47
CA ILE A 259 27.29 8.34 -6.93
C ILE A 259 27.11 9.71 -6.28
N SER A 260 26.22 10.51 -6.83
CA SER A 260 25.88 11.85 -6.34
C SER A 260 24.51 11.87 -5.66
N TYR A 261 24.31 12.85 -4.79
CA TYR A 261 23.03 13.07 -4.12
C TYR A 261 21.91 13.40 -5.15
N PRO A 262 20.66 12.92 -4.94
CA PRO A 262 20.25 12.02 -3.87
C PRO A 262 20.65 10.57 -4.09
N ALA A 263 20.65 10.05 -5.32
CA ALA A 263 21.10 8.68 -5.63
C ALA A 263 21.35 8.51 -7.14
N LYS A 264 22.14 9.40 -7.73
CA LYS A 264 22.42 9.41 -9.18
C LYS A 264 23.80 8.83 -9.46
N LEU A 265 23.85 7.75 -10.23
CA LEU A 265 25.10 7.19 -10.73
C LEU A 265 25.50 7.89 -12.04
N THR A 266 26.68 8.49 -12.07
CA THR A 266 27.32 9.08 -13.25
C THR A 266 28.56 8.27 -13.59
N ILE A 267 28.74 7.91 -14.86
CA ILE A 267 29.90 7.16 -15.33
C ILE A 267 30.50 7.94 -16.49
N TYR A 268 31.78 8.29 -16.39
CA TYR A 268 32.50 8.93 -17.48
C TYR A 268 33.09 7.87 -18.40
N PHE A 269 32.77 7.96 -19.69
CA PHE A 269 33.41 7.20 -20.76
C PHE A 269 34.48 8.09 -21.37
N GLN A 270 35.73 7.65 -21.35
CA GLN A 270 36.75 8.26 -22.19
C GLN A 270 36.65 7.57 -23.55
N GLU A 271 36.18 8.29 -24.57
CA GLU A 271 36.39 7.85 -25.96
C GLU A 271 37.89 7.78 -26.19
N LYS A 272 38.40 6.56 -26.42
CA LYS A 272 39.71 6.41 -27.04
C LYS A 272 39.53 6.79 -28.51
N VAL A 273 39.95 7.99 -28.86
CA VAL A 273 40.28 8.37 -30.25
C VAL A 273 41.59 7.71 -30.62
#